data_AF-A0AAW6D9T3-F1
#
_entry.id   AF-A0AAW6D9T3-F1
#
_cell.length_a   1.000
_cell.length_b   1.000
_cell.length_c   1.000
_cell.angle_alpha   90.00
_cell.angle_beta   90.00
_cell.angle_gamma   90.00
#
_symmetry.space_group_name_H-M   'P 1'
#
loop_
_entity.id
_entity.type
_entity.pdbx_description
1 polymer ?
#
loop_
_entity_poly.entity_id
_entity_poly.type
_entity_poly.pdbx_seq_one_letter_code
_entity_poly.pdbx_strand_id
1 'polypeptide(L)'
;MVTESRYLQTLIKDVMDNSESNSWELAVTEWEISDVEEDEQLEESCICGKEHLRYLFTIENQLNGRVLYAIGSSCIKKFERDDLKHEVDVKEQLFKLLHAVEKDQFLPLSSEFFSRKLLLYLYEIGAFKPTKWNDFRPEKDYKFMLDMFNKRKRTEKQDKKATAIILGSIKPFLQVELAGKVKK
;
A
#
# COMPACT_ATOMS: atom_id res chain seq x y z
N MET A 1 9.23 34.00 0.01
CA MET A 1 8.55 33.22 -1.04
C MET A 1 9.37 31.97 -1.25
N VAL A 2 8.90 30.82 -0.76
CA VAL A 2 9.60 29.55 -1.00
C VAL A 2 9.32 29.18 -2.44
N THR A 3 10.34 29.19 -3.28
CA THR A 3 10.24 28.78 -4.68
C THR A 3 9.75 27.35 -4.71
N GLU A 4 8.53 27.12 -5.21
CA GLU A 4 8.01 25.77 -5.39
C GLU A 4 8.94 25.00 -6.33
N SER A 5 9.26 23.75 -5.96
CA SER A 5 10.08 22.88 -6.79
C SER A 5 9.43 22.69 -8.17
N ARG A 6 10.23 22.66 -9.24
CA ARG A 6 9.75 22.38 -10.61
C ARG A 6 8.87 21.13 -10.68
N TYR A 7 9.19 20.10 -9.90
CA TYR A 7 8.37 18.87 -9.80
C TYR A 7 6.97 19.13 -9.25
N LEU A 8 6.83 20.04 -8.27
CA LEU A 8 5.52 20.40 -7.72
C LEU A 8 4.69 21.15 -8.77
N GLN A 9 5.30 22.09 -9.50
CA GLN A 9 4.63 22.83 -10.56
C GLN A 9 4.13 21.92 -11.68
N THR A 10 4.95 20.96 -12.14
CA THR A 10 4.53 19.95 -13.14
C THR A 10 3.38 19.10 -12.61
N LEU A 11 3.47 18.62 -11.36
CA LEU A 11 2.41 17.82 -10.74
C LEU A 11 1.09 18.60 -10.69
N ILE A 12 1.12 19.85 -10.20
CA ILE A 12 -0.08 20.68 -10.10
C ILE A 12 -0.67 20.88 -11.50
N LYS A 13 0.16 21.22 -12.49
CA LYS A 13 -0.30 21.42 -13.86
C LYS A 13 -1.01 20.16 -14.41
N ASP A 14 -0.39 18.99 -14.32
CA ASP A 14 -0.95 17.77 -14.91
C ASP A 14 -2.25 17.34 -14.23
N VAL A 15 -2.35 17.47 -12.90
CA VAL A 15 -3.58 17.19 -12.16
C VAL A 15 -4.67 18.20 -12.53
N MET A 16 -4.36 19.50 -12.57
CA MET A 16 -5.33 20.55 -12.91
C MET A 16 -5.84 20.42 -14.34
N ASP A 17 -4.96 20.17 -15.31
CA ASP A 17 -5.32 19.98 -16.73
C ASP A 17 -6.26 18.78 -16.93
N ASN A 18 -6.24 17.81 -16.01
CA ASN A 18 -7.05 16.60 -16.07
C ASN A 18 -8.22 16.58 -15.07
N SER A 19 -8.41 17.63 -14.27
CA SER A 19 -9.52 17.74 -13.31
C SER A 19 -10.71 18.50 -13.89
N GLU A 20 -11.89 18.36 -13.28
CA GLU A 20 -13.07 19.19 -13.59
C GLU A 20 -13.02 20.52 -12.83
N SER A 21 -12.39 20.53 -11.66
CA SER A 21 -12.23 21.73 -10.83
C SER A 21 -11.14 22.69 -11.34
N ASN A 22 -11.38 23.98 -11.12
CA ASN A 22 -10.43 25.05 -11.45
C ASN A 22 -9.57 25.51 -10.25
N SER A 23 -9.68 24.87 -9.08
CA SER A 23 -8.81 25.10 -7.93
C SER A 23 -8.15 23.81 -7.46
N TRP A 24 -6.91 23.91 -6.98
CA TRP A 24 -6.12 22.75 -6.53
C TRP A 24 -6.82 21.97 -5.42
N GLU A 25 -7.36 22.69 -4.43
CA GLU A 25 -7.97 22.09 -3.24
C GLU A 25 -9.19 21.24 -3.57
N LEU A 26 -9.94 21.60 -4.62
CA LEU A 26 -11.08 20.83 -5.10
C LEU A 26 -10.64 19.74 -6.07
N ALA A 27 -9.72 20.06 -6.99
CA ALA A 27 -9.20 19.11 -7.97
C ALA A 27 -8.66 17.83 -7.32
N VAL A 28 -7.86 17.93 -6.24
CA VAL A 28 -7.29 16.74 -5.58
C VAL A 28 -8.34 15.83 -4.92
N THR A 29 -9.55 16.32 -4.67
CA THR A 29 -10.65 15.51 -4.11
C THR A 29 -11.30 14.61 -5.14
N GLU A 30 -11.02 14.82 -6.43
CA GLU A 30 -11.60 14.06 -7.53
C GLU A 30 -10.87 12.73 -7.79
N TRP A 31 -9.66 12.56 -7.25
CA TRP A 31 -8.76 11.46 -7.62
C TRP A 31 -8.72 10.35 -6.58
N GLU A 32 -8.80 9.10 -7.03
CA GLU A 32 -8.59 7.90 -6.20
C GLU A 32 -7.48 7.02 -6.76
N ILE A 33 -6.84 6.21 -5.91
CA ILE A 33 -5.86 5.22 -6.36
C ILE A 33 -6.60 4.03 -6.96
N SER A 34 -6.36 3.76 -8.24
CA SER A 34 -6.99 2.63 -8.94
C SER A 34 -6.05 1.43 -9.10
N ASP A 35 -4.74 1.66 -9.13
CA ASP A 35 -3.75 0.59 -9.22
C ASP A 35 -2.38 0.97 -8.65
N VAL A 36 -1.55 -0.04 -8.41
CA VAL A 36 -0.14 0.11 -8.04
C VAL A 36 0.69 -1.05 -8.59
N GLU A 37 1.85 -0.70 -9.14
CA GLU A 37 2.90 -1.63 -9.53
C GLU A 37 4.21 -1.27 -8.84
N GLU A 38 5.13 -2.22 -8.76
CA GLU A 38 6.50 -2.00 -8.33
C GLU A 38 7.45 -2.22 -9.51
N ASP A 39 8.35 -1.26 -9.74
CA ASP A 39 9.42 -1.34 -10.73
C ASP A 39 10.75 -1.62 -10.02
N GLU A 40 11.23 -2.86 -10.14
CA GLU A 40 12.47 -3.25 -9.49
C GLU A 40 13.72 -2.63 -10.12
N GLN A 41 13.65 -2.29 -11.40
CA GLN A 41 14.75 -1.77 -12.20
C GLN A 41 14.87 -0.24 -12.13
N LEU A 42 13.82 0.45 -11.63
CA LEU A 42 13.77 1.91 -11.49
C LEU A 42 13.91 2.63 -12.84
N GLU A 43 13.27 2.09 -13.87
CA GLU A 43 13.26 2.65 -15.23
C GLU A 43 12.20 3.74 -15.38
N GLU A 44 11.11 3.65 -14.62
CA GLU A 44 9.97 4.52 -14.79
C GLU A 44 10.12 5.88 -14.10
N SER A 45 9.42 6.87 -14.64
CA SER A 45 9.42 8.24 -14.15
C SER A 45 8.02 8.68 -13.72
N CYS A 46 7.95 9.46 -12.65
CA CYS A 46 6.71 10.08 -12.21
C CYS A 46 6.25 11.15 -13.21
N ILE A 47 4.94 11.39 -13.36
CA ILE A 47 4.36 12.50 -14.16
C ILE A 47 4.98 13.86 -13.82
N CYS A 48 5.42 14.05 -12.57
CA CYS A 48 6.08 15.29 -12.16
C CYS A 48 7.46 15.50 -12.82
N GLY A 49 8.04 14.46 -13.42
CA GLY A 49 9.36 14.40 -14.04
C GLY A 49 10.45 13.78 -13.16
N LYS A 50 10.12 13.23 -11.98
CA LYS A 50 11.09 12.55 -11.12
C LYS A 50 11.37 11.14 -11.65
N GLU A 51 12.63 10.88 -12.00
CA GLU A 51 13.13 9.59 -12.47
C GLU A 51 13.32 8.57 -11.34
N HIS A 52 13.54 7.30 -11.71
CA HIS A 52 13.85 6.18 -10.82
C HIS A 52 12.78 5.87 -9.79
N LEU A 53 11.54 5.74 -10.26
CA LEU A 53 10.39 5.49 -9.40
C LEU A 53 10.26 4.00 -9.09
N ARG A 54 10.24 3.65 -7.79
CA ARG A 54 10.05 2.25 -7.34
C ARG A 54 8.59 1.81 -7.32
N TYR A 55 7.67 2.67 -6.88
CA TYR A 55 6.24 2.37 -6.80
C TYR A 55 5.47 3.26 -7.76
N LEU A 56 4.81 2.62 -8.73
CA LEU A 56 4.10 3.24 -9.84
C LEU A 56 2.61 3.19 -9.53
N PHE A 57 2.07 4.28 -9.02
CA PHE A 57 0.63 4.35 -8.80
C PHE A 57 -0.07 4.81 -10.07
N THR A 58 -1.29 4.31 -10.24
CA THR A 58 -2.30 4.83 -11.16
C THR A 58 -3.37 5.52 -10.32
N ILE A 59 -3.68 6.76 -10.65
CA ILE A 59 -4.83 7.46 -10.07
C ILE A 59 -5.87 7.75 -11.14
N GLU A 60 -7.13 7.67 -10.75
CA GLU A 60 -8.27 7.90 -11.64
C GLU A 60 -9.18 8.98 -11.05
N ASN A 61 -9.52 9.95 -11.88
CA ASN A 61 -10.49 10.98 -11.56
C ASN A 61 -11.91 10.39 -11.61
N GLN A 62 -12.59 10.38 -10.48
CA GLN A 62 -13.90 9.75 -10.31
C GLN A 62 -15.04 10.53 -10.97
N LEU A 63 -14.82 11.79 -11.39
CA LEU A 63 -15.83 12.60 -12.06
C LEU A 63 -15.81 12.44 -13.58
N ASN A 64 -14.62 12.26 -14.17
CA ASN A 64 -14.46 12.23 -15.63
C ASN A 64 -13.74 10.98 -16.19
N GLY A 65 -13.27 10.08 -15.33
CA GLY A 65 -12.59 8.83 -15.71
C GLY A 65 -11.19 9.01 -16.29
N ARG A 66 -10.59 10.21 -16.22
CA ARG A 66 -9.21 10.43 -16.66
C ARG A 66 -8.24 9.76 -15.70
N VAL A 67 -7.14 9.26 -16.27
CA VAL A 67 -6.13 8.49 -15.54
C VAL A 67 -4.79 9.19 -15.63
N LEU A 68 -4.05 9.22 -14.52
CA LEU A 68 -2.65 9.65 -14.47
C LEU A 68 -1.76 8.48 -14.03
N TYR A 69 -0.73 8.23 -14.84
CA TYR A 69 0.27 7.18 -14.63
C TYR A 69 1.61 7.58 -15.28
N ALA A 70 2.77 7.24 -14.72
CA ALA A 70 2.96 6.74 -13.36
C ALA A 70 3.02 7.92 -12.38
N ILE A 71 2.32 7.86 -11.26
CA ILE A 71 2.46 8.85 -10.18
C ILE A 71 3.18 8.23 -8.98
N GLY A 72 4.19 8.92 -8.46
CA GLY A 72 4.94 8.45 -7.31
C GLY A 72 4.27 8.75 -5.98
N SER A 73 4.56 7.94 -4.96
CA SER A 73 4.05 8.07 -3.59
C SER A 73 4.17 9.48 -3.03
N SER A 74 5.33 10.11 -3.23
CA SER A 74 5.58 11.47 -2.72
C SER A 74 4.77 12.54 -3.44
N CYS A 75 4.27 12.28 -4.65
CA CYS A 75 3.39 13.19 -5.37
C CYS A 75 1.94 13.04 -4.89
N ILE A 76 1.45 11.81 -4.73
CA ILE A 76 0.11 11.57 -4.14
C ILE A 76 0.04 12.18 -2.73
N LYS A 77 1.08 12.02 -1.91
CA LYS A 77 1.10 12.57 -0.54
C LYS A 77 1.00 14.10 -0.48
N LYS A 78 1.27 14.81 -1.58
CA LYS A 78 1.09 16.27 -1.70
C LYS A 78 -0.34 16.70 -1.98
N PHE A 79 -1.25 15.76 -2.22
CA PHE A 79 -2.69 16.05 -2.27
C PHE A 79 -3.23 16.39 -0.88
N GLU A 80 -2.42 16.19 0.17
CA GLU A 80 -2.71 16.46 1.57
C GLU A 80 -3.92 15.70 2.14
N ARG A 81 -4.46 14.76 1.37
CA ARG A 81 -5.51 13.82 1.70
C ARG A 81 -5.01 12.65 2.57
N ASP A 82 -5.52 12.53 3.79
CA ASP A 82 -5.05 11.55 4.77
C ASP A 82 -5.43 10.11 4.43
N ASP A 83 -6.56 9.91 3.76
CA ASP A 83 -7.00 8.66 3.17
C ASP A 83 -6.03 8.19 2.08
N LEU A 84 -5.68 9.03 1.11
CA LEU A 84 -4.72 8.67 0.05
C LEU A 84 -3.31 8.43 0.60
N LYS A 85 -2.84 9.25 1.55
CA LYS A 85 -1.56 9.01 2.25
C LYS A 85 -1.57 7.62 2.89
N HIS A 86 -2.67 7.27 3.55
CA HIS A 86 -2.81 5.99 4.21
C HIS A 86 -2.81 4.82 3.22
N GLU A 87 -3.53 4.92 2.11
CA GLU A 87 -3.57 3.89 1.09
C GLU A 87 -2.19 3.67 0.46
N VAL A 88 -1.49 4.75 0.08
CA VAL A 88 -0.10 4.68 -0.43
C VAL A 88 0.79 3.91 0.55
N ASP A 89 0.76 4.25 1.84
CA ASP A 89 1.60 3.60 2.85
C ASP A 89 1.28 2.10 2.99
N VAL A 90 0.00 1.72 2.87
CA VAL A 90 -0.43 0.31 2.92
C VAL A 90 0.04 -0.44 1.69
N LYS A 91 -0.20 0.11 0.50
CA LYS A 91 0.18 -0.53 -0.77
C LYS A 91 1.69 -0.78 -0.84
N GLU A 92 2.52 0.21 -0.48
CA GLU A 92 3.97 0.02 -0.37
C GLU A 92 4.36 -1.06 0.66
N GLN A 93 3.67 -1.12 1.80
CA GLN A 93 3.91 -2.15 2.81
C GLN A 93 3.57 -3.55 2.30
N LEU A 94 2.57 -3.72 1.43
CA LEU A 94 2.24 -5.02 0.84
C LEU A 94 3.40 -5.57 -0.01
N PHE A 95 4.04 -4.74 -0.85
CA PHE A 95 5.21 -5.15 -1.63
C PHE A 95 6.40 -5.49 -0.73
N LYS A 96 6.70 -4.65 0.26
CA LYS A 96 7.76 -4.96 1.25
C LYS A 96 7.50 -6.30 1.95
N LEU A 97 6.25 -6.55 2.29
CA LEU A 97 5.83 -7.79 2.94
C LEU A 97 5.94 -8.99 1.98
N LEU A 98 5.55 -8.84 0.71
CA LEU A 98 5.70 -9.85 -0.35
C LEU A 98 7.17 -10.27 -0.47
N HIS A 99 8.07 -9.31 -0.67
CA HIS A 99 9.51 -9.59 -0.78
C HIS A 99 10.07 -10.29 0.46
N ALA A 100 9.60 -9.91 1.64
CA ALA A 100 10.05 -10.52 2.88
C ALA A 100 9.56 -11.97 3.03
N VAL A 101 8.32 -12.29 2.61
CA VAL A 101 7.79 -13.66 2.63
C VAL A 101 8.34 -14.55 1.52
N GLU A 102 8.79 -13.97 0.40
CA GLU A 102 9.37 -14.70 -0.73
C GLU A 102 10.85 -15.06 -0.53
N LYS A 103 11.60 -14.25 0.21
CA LYS A 103 13.02 -14.53 0.51
C LYS A 103 13.23 -15.67 1.54
N ASP A 104 12.17 -16.40 1.89
CA ASP A 104 12.12 -17.46 2.92
C ASP A 104 12.84 -17.09 4.24
N GLN A 105 12.91 -15.79 4.53
CA GLN A 105 13.42 -15.31 5.80
C GLN A 105 12.34 -15.56 6.86
N PHE A 106 12.76 -15.87 8.08
CA PHE A 106 11.86 -15.85 9.22
C PHE A 106 11.24 -14.46 9.30
N LEU A 107 9.93 -14.35 9.03
CA LEU A 107 9.23 -13.08 9.04
C LEU A 107 8.59 -12.85 10.41
N PRO A 108 9.21 -12.06 11.31
CA PRO A 108 8.59 -11.74 12.58
C PRO A 108 7.39 -10.81 12.36
N LEU A 109 6.37 -10.97 13.20
CA LEU A 109 5.37 -9.93 13.37
C LEU A 109 6.01 -8.72 14.07
N SER A 110 6.62 -7.82 13.31
CA SER A 110 7.36 -6.64 13.80
C SER A 110 6.90 -5.36 13.08
N SER A 111 7.27 -4.20 13.63
CA SER A 111 6.99 -2.89 13.02
C SER A 111 7.77 -2.63 11.73
N GLU A 112 8.73 -3.48 11.39
CA GLU A 112 9.46 -3.42 10.12
C GLU A 112 8.56 -3.81 8.94
N PHE A 113 7.69 -4.82 9.15
CA PHE A 113 6.85 -5.39 8.09
C PHE A 113 5.35 -5.17 8.30
N PHE A 114 4.93 -4.90 9.54
CA PHE A 114 3.52 -4.76 9.90
C PHE A 114 3.22 -3.42 10.55
N SER A 115 2.00 -2.96 10.33
CA SER A 115 1.38 -1.86 11.05
C SER A 115 -0.05 -2.25 11.44
N ARG A 116 -0.65 -1.57 12.43
CA ARG A 116 -2.07 -1.80 12.78
C ARG A 116 -3.00 -1.60 11.59
N LYS A 117 -2.68 -0.56 10.82
CA LYS A 117 -3.32 -0.16 9.58
C LYS A 117 -3.23 -1.24 8.51
N LEU A 118 -2.04 -1.80 8.28
CA LEU A 118 -1.86 -2.93 7.36
C LEU A 118 -2.62 -4.17 7.82
N LEU A 119 -2.58 -4.51 9.11
CA LEU A 119 -3.32 -5.66 9.63
C LEU A 119 -4.83 -5.51 9.45
N LEU A 120 -5.36 -4.30 9.64
CA LEU A 120 -6.77 -3.98 9.39
C LEU A 120 -7.10 -4.11 7.90
N TYR A 121 -6.30 -3.51 7.03
CA TYR A 121 -6.48 -3.60 5.58
C TYR A 121 -6.47 -5.06 5.09
N LEU A 122 -5.48 -5.86 5.52
CA LEU A 122 -5.40 -7.30 5.21
C LEU A 122 -6.64 -8.06 5.69
N TYR A 123 -7.25 -7.65 6.80
CA TYR A 123 -8.50 -8.24 7.27
C TYR A 123 -9.69 -7.85 6.40
N GLU A 124 -9.84 -6.57 6.08
CA GLU A 124 -10.96 -6.05 5.30
C GLU A 124 -11.00 -6.63 3.88
N ILE A 125 -9.85 -6.84 3.25
CA ILE A 125 -9.75 -7.45 1.91
C ILE A 125 -9.74 -8.99 1.93
N GLY A 126 -9.90 -9.62 3.10
CA GLY A 126 -10.06 -11.07 3.20
C GLY A 126 -8.77 -11.90 3.16
N ALA A 127 -7.62 -11.32 3.51
CA ALA A 127 -6.35 -12.07 3.58
C ALA A 127 -6.35 -13.16 4.68
N PHE A 128 -7.17 -13.00 5.72
CA PHE A 128 -7.32 -14.00 6.78
C PHE A 128 -8.35 -15.07 6.38
N LYS A 129 -7.95 -16.35 6.40
CA LYS A 129 -8.81 -17.46 5.93
C LYS A 129 -9.65 -18.06 7.06
N PRO A 130 -10.89 -18.52 6.78
CA PRO A 130 -11.65 -19.33 7.73
C PRO A 130 -11.01 -20.72 7.84
N THR A 131 -10.60 -21.13 9.03
CA THR A 131 -9.98 -22.43 9.28
C THR A 131 -10.52 -23.06 10.56
N LYS A 132 -10.35 -24.38 10.73
CA LYS A 132 -10.69 -25.05 11.99
C LYS A 132 -9.96 -24.48 13.21
N TRP A 133 -8.80 -23.82 13.01
CA TRP A 133 -7.98 -23.25 14.08
C TRP A 133 -8.48 -21.90 14.59
N ASN A 134 -9.36 -21.25 13.82
CA ASN A 134 -10.00 -19.99 14.19
C ASN A 134 -11.54 -20.12 14.26
N ASP A 135 -12.05 -21.34 14.45
CA ASP A 135 -13.49 -21.66 14.42
C ASP A 135 -14.20 -21.13 13.17
N PHE A 136 -13.51 -21.15 12.03
CA PHE A 136 -13.98 -20.57 10.77
C PHE A 136 -14.36 -19.08 10.87
N ARG A 137 -13.73 -18.34 11.80
CA ARG A 137 -13.90 -16.90 12.00
C ARG A 137 -12.57 -16.18 11.75
N PRO A 138 -12.32 -15.67 10.53
CA PRO A 138 -11.12 -14.90 10.19
C PRO A 138 -10.79 -13.77 11.15
N GLU A 139 -11.82 -13.09 11.67
CA GLU A 139 -11.73 -12.02 12.67
C GLU A 139 -10.89 -12.44 13.89
N LYS A 140 -10.93 -13.72 14.30
CA LYS A 140 -10.15 -14.21 15.44
C LYS A 140 -8.65 -14.18 15.17
N ASP A 141 -8.22 -14.50 13.97
CA ASP A 141 -6.81 -14.45 13.60
C ASP A 141 -6.35 -13.01 13.40
N TYR A 142 -7.19 -12.14 12.83
CA TYR A 142 -6.94 -10.70 12.79
C TYR A 142 -6.73 -10.11 14.18
N LYS A 143 -7.69 -10.32 15.10
CA LYS A 143 -7.60 -9.85 16.50
C LYS A 143 -6.35 -10.41 17.19
N PHE A 144 -6.08 -11.70 17.02
CA PHE A 144 -4.86 -12.31 17.57
C PHE A 144 -3.59 -11.63 17.04
N MET A 145 -3.49 -11.40 15.73
CA MET A 145 -2.33 -10.71 15.14
C MET A 145 -2.20 -9.28 15.64
N LEU A 146 -3.31 -8.54 15.74
CA LEU A 146 -3.32 -7.18 16.28
C LEU A 146 -2.86 -7.14 17.74
N ASP A 147 -3.38 -8.04 18.57
CA ASP A 147 -2.98 -8.15 19.98
C ASP A 147 -1.50 -8.51 20.11
N MET A 148 -1.01 -9.44 19.29
CA MET A 148 0.40 -9.85 19.28
C MET A 148 1.33 -8.76 18.76
N PHE A 149 0.87 -7.93 17.83
CA PHE A 149 1.60 -6.76 17.35
C PHE A 149 1.73 -5.69 18.44
N ASN A 150 0.68 -5.50 19.25
CA ASN A 150 0.66 -4.53 20.35
C ASN A 150 1.42 -5.00 21.60
N LYS A 151 1.74 -6.29 21.69
CA LYS A 151 2.33 -6.89 22.89
C LYS A 151 3.85 -6.69 22.93
N ARG A 152 4.37 -6.22 24.08
CA ARG A 152 5.83 -6.02 24.28
C ARG A 152 6.68 -7.29 24.21
N LYS A 153 6.16 -8.41 24.74
CA LYS A 153 6.85 -9.72 24.75
C LYS A 153 5.85 -10.82 24.43
N ARG A 154 6.22 -11.69 23.49
CA ARG A 154 5.43 -12.85 23.08
C ARG A 154 6.08 -14.14 23.59
N THR A 155 5.27 -15.16 23.81
CA THR A 155 5.79 -16.51 24.06
C THR A 155 6.11 -17.19 22.74
N GLU A 156 6.96 -18.23 22.77
CA GLU A 156 7.28 -19.02 21.58
C GLU A 156 6.01 -19.58 20.89
N LYS A 157 5.00 -19.99 21.66
CA LYS A 157 3.71 -20.44 21.11
C LYS A 157 2.95 -19.32 20.39
N GLN A 158 3.04 -18.09 20.89
CA GLN A 158 2.42 -16.91 20.26
C GLN A 158 3.12 -16.56 18.96
N ASP A 159 4.45 -16.55 18.94
CA ASP A 159 5.23 -16.31 17.72
C ASP A 159 4.97 -17.41 16.69
N LYS A 160 4.97 -18.69 17.08
CA LYS A 160 4.63 -19.81 16.19
C LYS A 160 3.25 -19.66 15.56
N LYS A 161 2.23 -19.24 16.34
CA LYS A 161 0.89 -19.00 15.79
C LYS A 161 0.89 -17.81 14.83
N ALA A 162 1.57 -16.71 15.15
CA ALA A 162 1.68 -15.56 14.25
C ALA A 162 2.34 -15.95 12.92
N THR A 163 3.47 -16.68 12.98
CA THR A 163 4.15 -17.21 11.79
C THR A 163 3.24 -18.14 10.98
N ALA A 164 2.45 -19.01 11.62
CA ALA A 164 1.51 -19.88 10.91
C ALA A 164 0.43 -19.09 10.16
N ILE A 165 -0.09 -17.99 10.73
CA ILE A 165 -1.04 -17.10 10.06
C ILE A 165 -0.38 -16.38 8.88
N ILE A 166 0.83 -15.85 9.09
CA ILE A 166 1.60 -15.18 8.04
C ILE A 166 1.82 -16.12 6.84
N LEU A 167 2.30 -17.34 7.09
CA LEU A 167 2.62 -18.28 6.01
C LEU A 167 1.40 -18.96 5.40
N GLY A 168 0.34 -19.21 6.18
CA GLY A 168 -0.83 -19.95 5.72
C GLY A 168 -1.94 -19.08 5.11
N SER A 169 -2.03 -17.82 5.54
CA SER A 169 -3.08 -16.88 5.12
C SER A 169 -2.50 -15.71 4.34
N ILE A 170 -1.56 -14.98 4.93
CA ILE A 170 -1.07 -13.70 4.36
C ILE A 170 -0.17 -13.91 3.14
N LYS A 171 0.84 -14.79 3.20
CA LYS A 171 1.75 -15.06 2.07
C LYS A 171 0.99 -15.50 0.80
N PRO A 172 0.08 -16.51 0.85
CA PRO A 172 -0.69 -16.90 -0.33
C PRO A 172 -1.59 -15.78 -0.84
N PHE A 173 -2.15 -14.96 0.05
CA PHE A 173 -2.94 -13.80 -0.35
C PHE A 173 -2.09 -12.80 -1.13
N LEU A 174 -0.94 -12.38 -0.59
CA LEU A 174 -0.04 -11.42 -1.26
C LEU A 174 0.43 -11.91 -2.63
N GLN A 175 0.76 -13.20 -2.75
CA GLN A 175 1.21 -13.79 -4.01
C GLN A 175 0.14 -13.75 -5.10
N VAL A 176 -1.14 -13.82 -4.71
CA VAL A 176 -2.27 -13.70 -5.64
C VAL A 176 -2.59 -12.23 -5.92
N GLU A 177 -2.72 -11.42 -4.88
CA GLU A 177 -3.10 -10.01 -4.95
C GLU A 177 -2.08 -9.17 -5.75
N LEU A 178 -0.79 -9.47 -5.58
CA LEU A 178 0.30 -8.76 -6.26
C LEU A 178 0.85 -9.55 -7.46
N ALA A 179 0.14 -10.58 -7.91
CA ALA A 179 0.54 -11.34 -9.09
C ALA A 179 0.63 -10.42 -10.31
N GLY A 180 1.80 -10.37 -10.95
CA GLY A 180 2.05 -9.52 -12.11
C GLY A 180 2.18 -8.02 -11.80
N LYS A 181 2.19 -7.62 -10.52
CA LYS A 181 2.39 -6.22 -10.10
C LYS A 181 3.85 -5.84 -9.86
N VAL A 182 4.77 -6.80 -9.96
CA VAL A 182 6.22 -6.56 -9.82
C VAL A 182 6.87 -6.67 -11.20
N LYS A 183 7.30 -5.53 -11.75
CA LYS A 183 8.10 -5.44 -12.98
C LYS A 183 9.57 -5.72 -12.62
N LYS A 184 10.16 -6.68 -13.32
CA LYS A 184 11.51 -7.20 -13.06
C LYS A 184 12.47 -6.91 -14.19
#